data_AF-N1W438-F1
#
_entry.id   AF-N1W438-F1
#
_cell.length_a   1.000
_cell.length_b   1.000
_cell.length_c   1.000
_cell.angle_alpha   90.00
_cell.angle_beta   90.00
_cell.angle_gamma   90.00
#
_symmetry.space_group_name_H-M   'P 1'
#
loop_
_entity.id
_entity.type
_entity.pdbx_description
1 polymer ?
#
loop_
_entity_poly.entity_id
_entity_poly.type
_entity_poly.pdbx_seq_one_letter_code
_entity_poly.pdbx_strand_id
1 'polypeptide(L)'
;MKRFRFSLETVLKLRGWREEEEIRRLSLVVSKLNSLIGEKDSNEKEIESSYEAILASSKVGTSLSDYLSIEQYIQGLMRRNEELEERIRTQNDEVNLVRKDVMVARMNKKVIEVLKDKRFAEWKKKRNRMERREVEEFNLQLSKQSLFDSTESYGPAKSKKIPRTFKILNREDGGDELTSDFKTLRDFYEKYYLGQGKS
;
A
#
# COMPACT_ATOMS: atom_id res chain seq x y z
N MET A 1 -9.74 12.20 -28.72
CA MET A 1 -8.63 12.69 -27.85
C MET A 1 -7.63 11.57 -27.57
N LYS A 2 -6.33 11.89 -27.55
CA LYS A 2 -5.27 10.89 -27.28
C LYS A 2 -5.23 10.55 -25.77
N ARG A 3 -5.28 9.26 -25.43
CA ARG A 3 -5.15 8.76 -24.05
C ARG A 3 -3.69 8.85 -23.58
N PHE A 4 -3.48 8.96 -22.26
CA PHE A 4 -2.14 8.87 -21.67
C PHE A 4 -1.52 7.50 -21.96
N ARG A 5 -0.26 7.49 -22.39
CA ARG A 5 0.54 6.28 -22.57
C ARG A 5 1.86 6.47 -21.84
N PHE A 6 2.18 5.55 -20.94
CA PHE A 6 3.43 5.61 -20.20
C PHE A 6 4.51 4.82 -20.94
N SER A 7 5.64 5.46 -21.23
CA SER A 7 6.72 4.84 -22.01
C SER A 7 7.36 3.63 -21.32
N LEU A 8 7.39 3.62 -19.99
CA LEU A 8 8.03 2.56 -19.20
C LEU A 8 7.01 1.53 -18.66
N GLU A 9 5.87 1.37 -19.32
CA GLU A 9 4.82 0.44 -18.87
C GLU A 9 5.28 -1.02 -18.89
N THR A 10 6.03 -1.43 -19.92
CA THR A 10 6.63 -2.78 -19.99
C THR A 10 7.64 -3.00 -18.87
N VAL A 11 8.45 -1.98 -18.54
CA VAL A 11 9.44 -2.06 -17.44
C VAL A 11 8.73 -2.18 -16.10
N LEU A 12 7.63 -1.46 -15.89
CA LEU A 12 6.81 -1.56 -14.69
C LEU A 12 6.25 -2.97 -14.51
N LYS A 13 5.72 -3.59 -15.59
CA LYS A 13 5.23 -4.97 -15.57
C LYS A 13 6.35 -5.96 -15.23
N LEU A 14 7.50 -5.83 -15.89
CA LEU A 14 8.65 -6.70 -15.63
C LEU A 14 9.12 -6.61 -14.17
N ARG A 15 9.16 -5.40 -13.60
CA ARG A 15 9.49 -5.21 -12.17
C ARG A 15 8.42 -5.77 -11.24
N GLY A 16 7.15 -5.74 -11.64
CA GLY A 16 6.06 -6.42 -10.95
C GLY A 16 6.25 -7.93 -10.89
N TRP A 17 6.54 -8.57 -12.03
CA TRP A 17 6.84 -10.01 -12.05
C TRP A 17 8.06 -10.38 -11.23
N ARG A 18 9.10 -9.55 -11.25
CA ARG A 18 10.29 -9.77 -10.42
C ARG A 18 9.98 -9.68 -8.92
N GLU A 19 9.14 -8.73 -8.50
CA GLU A 19 8.66 -8.67 -7.12
C GLU A 19 7.91 -9.95 -6.72
N GLU A 20 6.98 -10.39 -7.56
CA GLU A 20 6.20 -11.62 -7.33
C GLU A 20 7.09 -12.87 -7.23
N GLU A 21 8.14 -12.95 -8.06
CA GLU A 21 9.11 -14.04 -8.01
C GLU A 21 9.87 -14.07 -6.68
N GLU A 22 10.40 -12.93 -6.23
CA GLU A 22 11.12 -12.88 -4.94
C GLU A 22 10.18 -13.16 -3.76
N ILE A 23 8.91 -12.74 -3.83
CA ILE A 23 7.90 -13.10 -2.81
C ILE A 23 7.66 -14.60 -2.81
N ARG A 24 7.52 -15.23 -3.97
CA ARG A 24 7.36 -16.69 -4.07
C ARG A 24 8.58 -17.42 -3.49
N ARG A 25 9.78 -16.94 -3.81
CA ARG A 25 11.03 -17.46 -3.24
C ARG A 25 11.04 -17.34 -1.73
N LEU A 26 10.64 -16.20 -1.17
CA LEU A 26 10.52 -16.01 0.27
C LEU A 26 9.56 -17.03 0.89
N SER A 27 8.40 -17.26 0.27
CA SER A 27 7.43 -18.25 0.77
C SER A 27 8.01 -19.67 0.84
N LEU A 28 8.82 -20.08 -0.15
CA LEU A 28 9.47 -21.39 -0.13
C LEU A 28 10.46 -21.52 1.03
N VAL A 29 11.31 -20.52 1.22
CA VAL A 29 12.33 -20.51 2.28
C VAL A 29 11.67 -20.47 3.67
N VAL A 30 10.60 -19.68 3.84
CA VAL A 30 9.81 -19.64 5.08
C VAL A 30 9.11 -20.97 5.34
N SER A 31 8.57 -21.62 4.31
CA SER A 31 7.96 -22.95 4.46
C SER A 31 8.98 -23.97 4.98
N LYS A 32 10.22 -23.93 4.48
CA LYS A 32 11.30 -24.81 4.93
C LYS A 32 11.72 -24.51 6.37
N LEU A 33 11.76 -23.23 6.77
CA LEU A 33 11.98 -22.85 8.16
C LEU A 33 10.89 -23.41 9.08
N ASN A 34 9.62 -23.25 8.68
CA ASN A 34 8.49 -23.74 9.45
C ASN A 34 8.49 -25.27 9.57
N SER A 35 8.92 -26.01 8.54
CA SER A 35 9.05 -27.46 8.66
C SER A 35 10.12 -27.88 9.66
N LEU A 36 11.25 -27.16 9.73
CA LEU A 36 12.31 -27.43 10.71
C LEU A 36 11.84 -27.12 12.15
N ILE A 37 11.11 -26.01 12.32
CA ILE A 37 10.50 -25.67 13.62
C ILE A 37 9.50 -26.76 14.03
N GLY A 38 8.63 -27.19 13.11
CA GLY A 38 7.67 -28.27 13.40
C GLY A 38 8.34 -29.61 13.72
N GLU A 39 9.47 -29.93 13.08
CA GLU A 39 10.26 -31.11 13.40
C GLU A 39 10.86 -31.02 14.81
N LYS A 40 11.39 -29.85 15.18
CA LYS A 40 11.91 -29.60 16.54
C LYS A 40 10.79 -29.73 17.58
N ASP A 41 9.64 -29.09 17.36
CA ASP A 41 8.50 -29.16 18.28
C ASP A 41 7.99 -30.60 18.46
N SER A 42 8.01 -31.41 17.39
CA SER A 42 7.66 -32.83 17.47
C SER A 42 8.66 -33.61 18.32
N ASN A 43 9.95 -33.34 18.15
CA ASN A 43 11.02 -34.00 18.88
C ASN A 43 11.01 -33.61 20.38
N GLU A 44 10.68 -32.36 20.70
CA GLU A 44 10.47 -31.90 22.09
C GLU A 44 9.30 -32.62 22.77
N LYS A 45 8.17 -32.78 22.07
CA LYS A 45 7.04 -33.57 22.59
C LYS A 45 7.39 -35.03 22.80
N GLU A 46 8.23 -35.59 21.94
CA GLU A 46 8.70 -36.97 22.09
C GLU A 46 9.62 -37.14 23.30
N ILE A 47 10.49 -36.16 23.58
CA ILE A 47 11.28 -36.11 24.81
C ILE A 47 10.37 -36.06 26.04
N GLU A 48 9.37 -35.18 26.04
CA GLU A 48 8.41 -35.05 27.14
C GLU A 48 7.66 -36.37 27.39
N SER A 49 7.13 -36.98 26.32
CA SER A 49 6.46 -38.29 26.41
C SER A 49 7.39 -39.39 26.91
N SER A 50 8.67 -39.37 26.53
CA SER A 50 9.67 -40.33 27.01
C SER A 50 9.93 -40.17 28.51
N TYR A 51 9.98 -38.93 29.02
CA TYR A 51 10.08 -38.68 30.46
C TYR A 51 8.84 -39.12 31.22
N GLU A 52 7.64 -38.89 30.69
CA GLU A 52 6.40 -39.39 31.29
C GLU A 52 6.38 -40.92 31.37
N ALA A 53 6.89 -41.61 30.33
CA ALA A 53 7.01 -43.05 30.31
C ALA A 53 7.95 -43.57 31.42
N ILE A 54 9.09 -42.90 31.65
CA ILE A 54 10.00 -43.21 32.77
C ILE A 54 9.30 -43.02 34.12
N LEU A 55 8.58 -41.91 34.29
CA LEU A 55 7.86 -41.62 35.53
C LEU A 55 6.76 -42.66 35.80
N ALA A 56 6.06 -43.11 34.77
CA ALA A 56 5.07 -44.18 34.89
C ALA A 56 5.71 -45.52 35.23
N SER A 57 6.80 -45.89 34.55
CA SER A 57 7.49 -47.17 34.76
C SER A 57 8.14 -47.27 36.14
N SER A 58 8.68 -46.16 36.65
CA SER A 58 9.32 -46.11 37.97
C SER A 58 8.37 -46.44 39.13
N LYS A 59 7.06 -46.16 38.98
CA LYS A 59 6.04 -46.49 39.98
C LYS A 59 5.73 -47.99 40.08
N VAL A 60 5.96 -48.74 39.00
CA VAL A 60 5.65 -50.17 38.90
C VAL A 60 6.89 -51.04 39.20
N GLY A 61 8.08 -50.44 39.15
CA GLY A 61 9.36 -51.14 39.22
C GLY A 61 9.81 -51.53 37.81
N THR A 62 10.85 -50.87 37.31
CA THR A 62 11.43 -51.12 35.98
C THR A 62 12.83 -51.70 36.12
N SER A 63 13.30 -52.47 35.12
CA SER A 63 14.69 -52.92 35.13
C SER A 63 15.63 -51.73 34.90
N LEU A 64 16.83 -51.80 35.48
CA LEU A 64 17.87 -50.78 35.26
C LEU A 64 18.26 -50.67 33.78
N SER A 65 18.21 -51.78 33.04
CA SER A 65 18.54 -51.81 31.61
C SER A 65 17.54 -50.99 30.79
N ASP A 66 16.24 -51.07 31.11
CA ASP A 66 15.21 -50.33 30.40
C ASP A 66 15.36 -48.83 30.67
N TYR A 67 15.66 -48.46 31.92
CA TYR A 67 15.92 -47.07 32.30
C TYR A 67 17.08 -46.47 31.51
N LEU A 68 18.23 -47.16 31.48
CA LEU A 68 19.41 -46.70 30.73
C LEU A 68 19.13 -46.59 29.22
N SER A 69 18.31 -47.48 28.67
CA SER A 69 17.94 -47.46 27.26
C SER A 69 17.10 -46.23 26.92
N ILE A 70 16.12 -45.88 27.76
CA ILE A 70 15.31 -44.68 27.55
C ILE A 70 16.15 -43.41 27.79
N GLU A 71 17.05 -43.40 28.77
CA GLU A 71 17.96 -42.27 28.98
C GLU A 71 18.85 -42.00 27.75
N GLN A 72 19.46 -43.04 27.18
CA GLN A 72 20.25 -42.92 25.95
C GLN A 72 19.40 -42.44 24.77
N TYR A 73 18.16 -42.92 24.67
CA TYR A 73 17.22 -42.46 23.66
C TYR A 73 16.96 -40.96 23.78
N ILE A 74 16.63 -40.48 24.99
CA ILE A 74 16.39 -39.05 25.27
C ILE A 74 17.63 -38.22 24.95
N GLN A 75 18.84 -38.68 25.33
CA GLN A 75 20.08 -37.98 24.97
C GLN A 75 20.27 -37.87 23.45
N GLY A 76 19.91 -38.91 22.71
CA GLY A 76 19.88 -38.88 21.24
C GLY A 76 18.91 -37.85 20.69
N LEU A 77 17.69 -37.77 21.24
CA LEU A 77 16.69 -36.77 20.86
C LEU A 77 17.17 -35.34 21.19
N MET A 78 17.81 -35.14 22.34
CA MET A 78 18.37 -33.84 22.73
C MET A 78 19.47 -33.38 21.75
N ARG A 79 20.38 -34.29 21.35
CA ARG A 79 21.40 -33.97 20.32
C ARG A 79 20.75 -33.62 18.98
N ARG A 80 19.69 -34.33 18.59
CA ARG A 80 18.92 -34.00 17.38
C ARG A 80 18.33 -32.59 17.46
N ASN A 81 17.85 -32.16 18.63
CA ASN A 81 17.36 -30.79 18.81
C ASN A 81 18.48 -29.75 18.62
N GLU A 82 19.68 -30.00 19.14
CA GLU A 82 20.83 -29.10 18.91
C GLU A 82 21.17 -28.98 17.41
N GLU A 83 21.13 -30.10 16.66
CA GLU A 83 21.33 -30.09 15.22
C GLU A 83 20.21 -29.33 14.47
N LEU A 84 18.96 -29.51 14.89
CA LEU A 84 17.80 -28.80 14.32
C LEU A 84 17.89 -27.30 14.60
N GLU A 85 18.32 -26.89 15.79
CA GLU A 85 18.54 -25.49 16.14
C GLU A 85 19.57 -24.83 15.23
N GLU A 86 20.69 -25.51 14.95
CA GLU A 86 21.70 -24.98 14.03
C GLU A 86 21.18 -24.85 12.60
N ARG A 87 20.39 -25.83 12.14
CA ARG A 87 19.72 -25.75 10.83
C ARG A 87 18.70 -24.61 10.79
N ILE A 88 17.92 -24.41 11.86
CA ILE A 88 16.97 -23.31 11.99
C ILE A 88 17.70 -21.97 11.93
N ARG A 89 18.82 -21.81 12.65
CA ARG A 89 19.66 -20.61 12.61
C ARG A 89 20.11 -20.29 11.19
N THR A 90 20.72 -21.27 10.51
CA THR A 90 21.19 -21.14 9.13
C THR A 90 20.05 -20.78 8.17
N GLN A 91 18.90 -21.44 8.32
CA GLN A 91 17.73 -21.20 7.48
C GLN A 91 17.12 -19.81 7.73
N ASN A 92 17.17 -19.31 8.96
CA ASN A 92 16.70 -17.98 9.31
C ASN A 92 17.59 -16.89 8.68
N ASP A 93 18.89 -17.10 8.61
CA ASP A 93 19.80 -16.21 7.87
C ASP A 93 19.47 -16.17 6.38
N GLU A 94 19.14 -17.32 5.78
CA GLU A 94 18.65 -17.39 4.40
C GLU A 94 17.34 -16.62 4.21
N VAL A 95 16.37 -16.76 5.13
CA VAL A 95 15.12 -15.98 5.12
C VAL A 95 15.43 -14.48 5.14
N ASN A 96 16.37 -14.04 5.98
CA ASN A 96 16.73 -12.64 6.10
C ASN A 96 17.39 -12.09 4.84
N LEU A 97 18.18 -12.90 4.13
CA LEU A 97 18.74 -12.53 2.82
C LEU A 97 17.62 -12.34 1.79
N VAL A 98 16.71 -13.31 1.65
CA VAL A 98 15.62 -13.23 0.67
C VAL A 98 14.64 -12.09 1.00
N ARG A 99 14.41 -11.79 2.29
CA ARG A 99 13.64 -10.61 2.70
C ARG A 99 14.24 -9.30 2.19
N LYS A 100 15.57 -9.18 2.19
CA LYS A 100 16.25 -8.00 1.63
C LYS A 100 16.03 -7.92 0.12
N ASP A 101 16.11 -9.04 -0.59
CA ASP A 101 15.88 -9.10 -2.04
C ASP A 101 14.44 -8.65 -2.41
N VAL A 102 13.44 -9.11 -1.65
CA VAL A 102 12.04 -8.66 -1.80
C VAL A 102 11.91 -7.16 -1.59
N MET A 103 12.58 -6.61 -0.57
CA MET A 103 12.59 -5.16 -0.31
C MET A 103 13.18 -4.38 -1.48
N VAL A 104 14.30 -4.85 -2.04
CA VAL A 104 14.94 -4.22 -3.20
C VAL A 104 14.02 -4.29 -4.43
N ALA A 105 13.38 -5.43 -4.68
CA ALA A 105 12.42 -5.58 -5.78
C ALA A 105 11.23 -4.62 -5.64
N ARG A 106 10.67 -4.50 -4.43
CA ARG A 106 9.61 -3.52 -4.10
C ARG A 106 10.03 -2.09 -4.35
N MET A 107 11.22 -1.70 -3.86
CA MET A 107 11.74 -0.36 -4.06
C MET A 107 11.91 -0.07 -5.56
N ASN A 108 12.48 -1.01 -6.31
CA ASN A 108 12.67 -0.87 -7.74
C ASN A 108 11.34 -0.69 -8.49
N LYS A 109 10.30 -1.47 -8.17
CA LYS A 109 8.96 -1.26 -8.73
C LYS A 109 8.42 0.12 -8.38
N LYS A 110 8.53 0.50 -7.10
CA LYS A 110 7.99 1.78 -6.59
C LYS A 110 8.58 3.00 -7.30
N VAL A 111 9.87 2.97 -7.62
CA VAL A 111 10.53 4.05 -8.39
C VAL A 111 9.83 4.27 -9.73
N ILE A 112 9.46 3.22 -10.45
CA ILE A 112 8.81 3.35 -11.76
C ILE A 112 7.35 3.80 -11.61
N GLU A 113 6.65 3.36 -10.57
CA GLU A 113 5.30 3.86 -10.25
C GLU A 113 5.31 5.37 -10.01
N VAL A 114 6.24 5.86 -9.18
CA VAL A 114 6.38 7.29 -8.91
C VAL A 114 6.67 8.07 -10.19
N LEU A 115 7.49 7.53 -11.10
CA LEU A 115 7.73 8.14 -12.41
C LEU A 115 6.45 8.16 -13.27
N LYS A 116 5.65 7.10 -13.25
CA LYS A 116 4.36 7.04 -13.95
C LYS A 116 3.41 8.12 -13.44
N ASP A 117 3.29 8.26 -12.13
CA ASP A 117 2.41 9.25 -11.49
C ASP A 117 2.84 10.68 -11.83
N LYS A 118 4.14 10.98 -11.76
CA LYS A 118 4.69 12.28 -12.16
C LYS A 118 4.40 12.60 -13.63
N ARG A 119 4.64 11.65 -14.54
CA ARG A 119 4.36 11.82 -15.98
C ARG A 119 2.88 11.97 -16.26
N PHE A 120 2.03 11.26 -15.52
CA PHE A 120 0.58 11.39 -15.64
C PHE A 120 0.11 12.78 -15.19
N ALA A 121 0.64 13.29 -14.07
CA ALA A 121 0.35 14.64 -13.61
C ALA A 121 0.79 15.71 -14.63
N GLU A 122 1.97 15.58 -15.23
CA GLU A 122 2.43 16.46 -16.32
C GLU A 122 1.49 16.42 -17.52
N TRP A 123 1.09 15.22 -17.96
CA TRP A 123 0.17 15.05 -19.07
C TRP A 123 -1.20 15.69 -18.77
N LYS A 124 -1.74 15.48 -17.57
CA LYS A 124 -3.00 16.08 -17.12
C LYS A 124 -2.92 17.62 -17.12
N LYS A 125 -1.84 18.20 -16.60
CA LYS A 125 -1.60 19.66 -16.63
C LYS A 125 -1.57 20.20 -18.06
N LYS A 126 -0.85 19.53 -18.97
CA LYS A 126 -0.77 19.95 -20.39
C LYS A 126 -2.14 19.84 -21.07
N ARG A 127 -2.87 18.76 -20.84
CA ARG A 127 -4.22 18.55 -21.38
C ARG A 127 -5.17 19.65 -20.91
N ASN A 128 -5.25 19.90 -19.61
CA ASN A 128 -6.12 20.94 -19.06
C ASN A 128 -5.79 22.33 -19.62
N ARG A 129 -4.50 22.63 -19.87
CA ARG A 129 -4.08 23.88 -20.50
C ARG A 129 -4.53 23.98 -21.97
N MET A 130 -4.48 22.88 -22.73
CA MET A 130 -4.99 22.84 -24.11
C MET A 130 -6.50 23.01 -24.16
N GLU A 131 -7.24 22.27 -23.32
CA GLU A 131 -8.70 22.38 -23.23
C GLU A 131 -9.14 23.80 -22.84
N ARG A 132 -8.45 24.44 -21.89
CA ARG A 132 -8.71 25.85 -21.55
C ARG A 132 -8.52 26.78 -22.75
N ARG A 133 -7.41 26.62 -23.51
CA ARG A 133 -7.16 27.43 -24.71
C ARG A 133 -8.24 27.20 -25.78
N GLU A 134 -8.64 25.96 -26.02
CA GLU A 134 -9.69 25.63 -26.99
C GLU A 134 -11.04 26.27 -26.58
N VAL A 135 -11.38 26.26 -25.29
CA VAL A 135 -12.59 26.91 -24.76
C VAL A 135 -12.51 28.44 -24.89
N GLU A 136 -11.36 29.04 -24.57
CA GLU A 136 -11.15 30.49 -24.74
C GLU A 136 -11.25 30.91 -26.21
N GLU A 137 -10.64 30.16 -27.13
CA GLU A 137 -10.73 30.41 -28.57
C GLU A 137 -12.16 30.27 -29.09
N PHE A 138 -12.90 29.25 -28.65
CA PHE A 138 -14.30 29.07 -28.98
C PHE A 138 -15.18 30.22 -28.48
N ASN A 139 -14.99 30.64 -27.22
CA ASN A 139 -15.71 31.78 -26.64
C ASN A 139 -15.37 33.10 -27.35
N LEU A 140 -14.11 33.27 -27.78
CA LEU A 140 -13.70 34.44 -28.56
C LEU A 140 -14.34 34.43 -29.95
N GLN A 141 -14.41 33.29 -30.63
CA GLN A 141 -15.12 33.17 -31.91
C GLN A 141 -16.61 33.46 -31.78
N LEU A 142 -17.26 32.92 -30.75
CA LEU A 142 -18.67 33.16 -30.47
C LEU A 142 -18.95 34.64 -30.17
N SER A 143 -18.11 35.28 -29.35
CA SER A 143 -18.24 36.72 -29.07
C SER A 143 -18.03 37.58 -30.32
N LYS A 144 -17.06 37.25 -31.19
CA LYS A 144 -16.88 37.91 -32.48
C LYS A 144 -18.09 37.76 -33.40
N GLN A 145 -18.72 36.59 -33.48
CA GLN A 145 -19.96 36.41 -34.25
C GLN A 145 -21.10 37.27 -33.68
N SER A 146 -21.28 37.32 -32.36
CA SER A 146 -22.33 38.15 -31.74
C SER A 146 -22.13 39.67 -31.94
N LEU A 147 -20.89 40.12 -32.12
CA LEU A 147 -20.55 41.52 -32.40
C LEU A 147 -20.82 41.92 -33.85
N PHE A 148 -20.79 40.98 -34.79
CA PHE A 148 -21.14 41.25 -36.19
C PHE A 148 -22.67 41.27 -36.41
N ASP A 149 -23.42 40.45 -35.67
CA ASP A 149 -24.89 40.35 -35.75
C ASP A 149 -25.61 41.59 -35.16
N SER A 150 -24.88 42.49 -34.50
CA SER A 150 -25.39 43.74 -33.93
C SER A 150 -25.20 44.97 -34.83
N THR A 151 -24.74 44.79 -36.07
CA THR A 151 -24.55 45.89 -37.02
C THR A 151 -25.76 46.20 -37.92
N GLU A 152 -26.86 45.46 -37.80
CA GLU A 152 -28.15 45.82 -38.40
C GLU A 152 -29.21 46.15 -37.33
N SER A 153 -29.12 47.35 -36.74
CA SER A 153 -30.28 48.03 -36.16
C SER A 153 -29.93 49.49 -35.84
N TYR A 154 -30.17 50.38 -36.80
CA TYR A 154 -30.23 51.83 -36.54
C TYR A 154 -31.45 52.16 -35.66
N GLY A 155 -31.22 52.66 -34.45
CA GLY A 155 -32.24 53.30 -33.62
C GLY A 155 -31.78 53.57 -32.18
N PRO A 156 -32.04 54.76 -31.59
CA PRO A 156 -31.55 55.09 -30.25
C PRO A 156 -32.44 54.41 -29.19
N ALA A 157 -32.03 53.24 -28.72
CA ALA A 157 -32.73 52.51 -27.67
C ALA A 157 -32.10 52.76 -26.29
N LYS A 158 -32.93 53.33 -25.40
CA LYS A 158 -32.69 53.72 -24.02
C LYS A 158 -31.90 52.66 -23.21
N SER A 159 -30.89 53.12 -22.47
CA SER A 159 -30.07 52.33 -21.56
C SER A 159 -30.90 51.61 -20.49
N LYS A 160 -31.23 50.33 -20.71
CA LYS A 160 -31.75 49.46 -19.64
C LYS A 160 -30.55 48.97 -18.82
N LYS A 161 -30.49 49.41 -17.56
CA LYS A 161 -29.50 48.93 -16.58
C LYS A 161 -29.60 47.41 -16.48
N ILE A 162 -28.53 46.72 -16.84
CA ILE A 162 -28.41 45.27 -16.69
C ILE A 162 -28.49 44.96 -15.18
N PRO A 163 -29.41 44.10 -14.71
CA PRO A 163 -29.41 43.68 -13.31
C PRO A 163 -28.09 42.95 -13.05
N ARG A 164 -27.42 43.31 -11.94
CA ARG A 164 -26.18 42.64 -11.52
C ARG A 164 -26.47 41.16 -11.30
N THR A 165 -26.18 40.32 -12.28
CA THR A 165 -26.15 38.88 -12.09
C THR A 165 -24.96 38.55 -11.21
N PHE A 166 -25.21 37.95 -10.05
CA PHE A 166 -24.17 37.36 -9.23
C PHE A 166 -23.43 36.32 -10.09
N LYS A 167 -22.13 36.51 -10.31
CA LYS A 167 -21.26 35.45 -10.80
C LYS A 167 -21.24 34.38 -9.72
N ILE A 168 -21.92 33.26 -9.94
CA ILE A 168 -21.64 32.05 -9.16
C ILE A 168 -20.24 31.63 -9.59
N LEU A 169 -19.27 31.96 -8.75
CA LEU A 169 -17.90 31.50 -8.92
C LEU A 169 -17.95 29.97 -8.83
N ASN A 170 -17.73 29.27 -9.93
CA ASN A 170 -17.60 27.83 -9.88
C ASN A 170 -16.41 27.50 -8.97
N ARG A 171 -16.61 26.51 -8.11
CA ARG A 171 -15.74 26.06 -7.00
C ARG A 171 -14.25 25.85 -7.34
N GLU A 172 -13.88 25.91 -8.61
CA GLU A 172 -12.52 25.66 -9.10
C GLU A 172 -11.70 26.93 -9.40
N ASP A 173 -12.29 28.14 -9.32
CA ASP A 173 -11.61 29.41 -9.63
C ASP A 173 -11.07 30.17 -8.40
N GLY A 174 -10.90 29.51 -7.25
CA GLY A 174 -10.33 30.14 -6.04
C GLY A 174 -10.86 29.60 -4.70
N GLY A 175 -11.44 28.39 -4.69
CA GLY A 175 -12.09 27.82 -3.49
C GLY A 175 -11.17 27.47 -2.32
N ASP A 176 -9.84 27.46 -2.49
CA ASP A 176 -8.93 27.09 -1.40
C ASP A 176 -8.83 28.17 -0.31
N GLU A 177 -8.88 29.46 -0.66
CA GLU A 177 -8.78 30.54 0.36
C GLU A 177 -10.07 30.72 1.16
N LEU A 178 -11.24 30.41 0.59
CA LEU A 178 -12.51 30.45 1.34
C LEU A 178 -12.74 29.18 2.17
N THR A 179 -12.26 28.01 1.73
CA THR A 179 -12.45 26.77 2.48
C THR A 179 -11.64 26.71 3.78
N SER A 180 -10.50 27.40 3.87
CA SER A 180 -9.79 27.57 5.15
C SER A 180 -10.63 28.38 6.15
N ASP A 181 -11.30 29.42 5.69
CA ASP A 181 -12.12 30.31 6.52
C ASP A 181 -13.44 29.65 6.96
N PHE A 182 -14.04 28.82 6.11
CA PHE A 182 -15.21 28.03 6.50
C PHE A 182 -14.85 26.86 7.42
N LYS A 183 -13.64 26.31 7.31
CA LYS A 183 -13.16 25.26 8.22
C LYS A 183 -12.88 25.80 9.62
N THR A 184 -12.26 26.99 9.72
CA THR A 184 -12.06 27.67 11.01
C THR A 184 -13.39 28.11 11.64
N LEU A 185 -14.38 28.53 10.85
CA LEU A 185 -15.74 28.82 11.34
C LEU A 185 -16.47 27.56 11.82
N ARG A 186 -16.33 26.43 11.12
CA ARG A 186 -16.92 25.14 11.53
C ARG A 186 -16.28 24.62 12.81
N ASP A 187 -14.95 24.63 12.90
CA ASP A 187 -14.20 24.20 14.08
C ASP A 187 -14.51 25.12 15.30
N PHE A 188 -14.72 26.42 15.06
CA PHE A 188 -15.19 27.36 16.07
C PHE A 188 -16.61 27.04 16.56
N TYR A 189 -17.54 26.77 15.64
CA TYR A 189 -18.92 26.45 16.01
C TYR A 189 -19.04 25.11 16.73
N GLU A 190 -18.29 24.09 16.29
CA GLU A 190 -18.25 22.78 16.96
C GLU A 190 -17.66 22.87 18.38
N LYS A 191 -16.61 23.68 18.57
CA LYS A 191 -15.95 23.87 19.86
C LYS A 191 -16.81 24.62 20.88
N TYR A 192 -17.60 25.61 20.46
CA TYR A 192 -18.33 26.48 21.38
C TYR A 192 -19.83 26.16 21.51
N TYR A 193 -20.43 25.50 20.53
CA TYR A 193 -21.89 25.24 20.51
C TYR A 193 -22.28 23.76 20.48
N LEU A 194 -21.43 22.85 19.96
CA LEU A 194 -21.71 21.40 19.93
C LEU A 194 -20.94 20.61 20.99
N GLY A 195 -20.08 21.28 21.77
CA GLY A 195 -19.29 20.72 22.86
C GLY A 195 -20.07 20.45 24.16
N GLN A 196 -21.27 19.87 24.10
CA GLN A 196 -21.85 19.13 25.22
C GLN A 196 -22.19 17.72 24.76
N GLY A 197 -21.32 16.78 25.13
CA GLY A 197 -21.49 15.36 24.84
C GLY A 197 -20.23 14.52 25.01
N LYS A 198 -19.40 14.82 26.01
CA LYS A 198 -18.52 13.81 26.62
C LYS A 198 -19.00 13.54 28.05
N SER A 199 -19.73 12.45 28.21
CA SER A 199 -19.70 11.54 29.36
C SER A 199 -19.96 10.15 28.82
#